data_AF-A0A5D4S731-F1
#
_entry.id   AF-A0A5D4S731-F1
#
_cell.length_a   1.000
_cell.length_b   1.000
_cell.length_c   1.000
_cell.angle_alpha   90.00
_cell.angle_beta   90.00
_cell.angle_gamma   90.00
#
_symmetry.space_group_name_H-M   'P 1'
#
loop_
_entity.id
_entity.type
_entity.pdbx_description
1 polymer ?
#
loop_
_entity_poly.entity_id
_entity_poly.type
_entity_poly.pdbx_seq_one_letter_code
_entity_poly.pdbx_strand_id
1 'polypeptide(L)'
;MEVLNSLSAKEIRSIRKAVENDFERYRFYQLIECKPVPALPEGEEEMRDFCSRIEGAVSRLPAQERFLIQQRYLNVMEYDYIRDQQIYSELFDPPISAATYSKIRTRALNKLAAILGVSLKGVVNGAKEKI
;
A
#
# COMPACT_ATOMS: atom_id res chain seq x y z
N MET A 1 -18.02 6.34 5.66
CA MET A 1 -16.67 6.63 5.10
C MET A 1 -16.75 7.96 4.35
N GLU A 2 -16.86 9.07 5.08
CA GLU A 2 -17.13 10.42 4.54
C GLU A 2 -15.91 11.34 4.54
N VAL A 3 -14.79 10.92 5.15
CA VAL A 3 -13.60 11.77 5.40
C VAL A 3 -12.91 12.25 4.12
N LEU A 4 -13.02 11.52 3.02
CA LEU A 4 -12.37 11.87 1.74
C LEU A 4 -13.29 12.68 0.80
N ASN A 5 -14.58 12.81 1.12
CA ASN A 5 -15.54 13.47 0.23
C ASN A 5 -15.41 15.00 0.22
N SER A 6 -14.74 15.57 1.21
CA SER A 6 -14.47 17.01 1.32
C SER A 6 -13.12 17.44 0.74
N LEU A 7 -12.30 16.51 0.24
CA LEU A 7 -10.95 16.78 -0.26
C LEU A 7 -10.95 17.04 -1.77
N SER A 8 -10.05 17.91 -2.21
CA SER A 8 -9.84 18.16 -3.64
C SER A 8 -9.22 16.94 -4.33
N ALA A 9 -9.44 16.84 -5.64
CA ALA A 9 -8.86 15.76 -6.44
C ALA A 9 -7.33 15.70 -6.38
N LYS A 10 -6.65 16.85 -6.19
CA LYS A 10 -5.18 16.91 -6.04
C LYS A 10 -4.73 16.30 -4.73
N GLU A 11 -5.43 16.60 -3.64
CA GLU A 11 -5.14 16.06 -2.31
C GLU A 11 -5.35 14.55 -2.27
N ILE A 12 -6.46 14.07 -2.84
CA ILE A 12 -6.76 12.64 -2.95
C ILE A 12 -5.65 11.92 -3.73
N ARG A 13 -5.16 12.51 -4.83
CA ARG A 13 -4.01 11.96 -5.58
C ARG A 13 -2.75 11.89 -4.73
N SER A 14 -2.44 12.93 -3.95
CA SER A 14 -1.28 12.97 -3.06
C SER A 14 -1.37 11.90 -1.96
N ILE A 15 -2.55 11.73 -1.36
CA ILE A 15 -2.78 10.72 -0.31
C ILE A 15 -2.59 9.31 -0.88
N ARG A 16 -3.16 9.03 -2.05
CA ARG A 16 -2.97 7.74 -2.72
C ARG A 16 -1.51 7.48 -3.04
N LYS A 17 -0.79 8.48 -3.55
CA LYS A 17 0.65 8.33 -3.83
C LYS A 17 1.45 8.08 -2.55
N ALA A 18 1.09 8.69 -1.42
CA ALA A 18 1.74 8.38 -0.14
C ALA A 18 1.53 6.92 0.29
N VAL A 19 0.31 6.39 0.13
CA VAL A 19 0.05 4.95 0.38
C VAL A 19 0.84 4.05 -0.57
N GLU A 20 0.97 4.42 -1.85
CA GLU A 20 1.80 3.67 -2.80
C GLU A 20 3.29 3.69 -2.41
N ASN A 21 3.79 4.81 -1.92
CA ASN A 21 5.17 4.93 -1.41
C ASN A 21 5.37 4.06 -0.16
N ASP A 22 4.37 3.93 0.72
CA ASP A 22 4.42 2.99 1.85
C ASP A 22 4.57 1.54 1.36
N PHE A 23 3.92 1.17 0.25
CA PHE A 23 4.10 -0.15 -0.36
C PHE A 23 5.47 -0.33 -0.99
N GLU A 24 6.02 0.71 -1.63
CA GLU A 24 7.40 0.70 -2.13
C GLU A 24 8.39 0.43 -0.97
N ARG A 25 8.21 1.14 0.15
CA ARG A 25 9.01 0.94 1.38
C ARG A 25 8.84 -0.47 1.95
N TYR A 26 7.61 -0.97 2.00
CA TYR A 26 7.32 -2.34 2.43
C TYR A 26 8.06 -3.38 1.58
N ARG A 27 7.99 -3.28 0.25
CA ARG A 27 8.69 -4.21 -0.66
C ARG A 27 10.21 -4.14 -0.47
N PHE A 28 10.74 -2.93 -0.28
CA PHE A 28 12.16 -2.74 0.01
C PHE A 28 12.58 -3.43 1.32
N TYR A 29 11.79 -3.29 2.39
CA TYR A 29 12.06 -3.96 3.66
C TYR A 29 11.97 -5.48 3.55
N GLN A 30 10.95 -6.00 2.88
CA GLN A 30 10.83 -7.44 2.62
C GLN A 30 12.00 -7.99 1.79
N LEU A 31 12.56 -7.21 0.86
CA LEU A 31 13.73 -7.61 0.09
C LEU A 31 15.02 -7.64 0.94
N ILE A 32 15.15 -6.72 1.89
CA ILE A 32 16.27 -6.66 2.82
C ILE A 32 16.21 -7.79 3.85
N GLU A 33 15.02 -8.13 4.35
CA GLU A 33 14.82 -9.18 5.36
C GLU A 33 15.07 -10.62 4.84
N CYS A 34 15.52 -10.79 3.59
CA CYS A 34 16.00 -12.07 3.05
C CYS A 34 17.30 -12.61 3.71
N LYS A 35 17.82 -11.99 4.77
CA LYS A 35 18.82 -12.61 5.66
C LYS A 35 18.50 -12.27 7.12
N PRO A 36 18.41 -13.26 8.03
CA PRO A 36 18.45 -12.96 9.45
C PRO A 36 19.81 -12.32 9.72
N VAL A 37 19.81 -11.03 10.06
CA VAL A 37 21.01 -10.34 10.56
C VAL A 37 20.93 -10.47 12.08
N PRO A 38 21.76 -11.32 12.71
CA PRO A 38 21.62 -11.62 14.13
C PRO A 38 22.05 -10.48 15.07
N ALA A 39 22.13 -9.22 14.61
CA ALA A 39 22.95 -8.21 15.28
C ALA A 39 22.54 -6.72 15.15
N LEU A 40 21.37 -6.33 14.64
CA LEU A 40 20.96 -4.91 14.67
C LEU A 40 19.56 -4.72 15.31
N PRO A 41 19.45 -4.63 16.65
CA PRO A 41 18.17 -4.69 17.35
C PRO A 41 17.24 -3.49 17.08
N GLU A 42 17.76 -2.27 16.95
CA GLU A 42 16.91 -1.06 16.93
C GLU A 42 16.25 -0.80 15.57
N GLY A 43 17.00 -0.88 14.47
CA GLY A 43 16.45 -0.63 13.13
C GLY A 43 15.56 -1.76 12.60
N GLU A 44 15.81 -2.99 13.03
CA GLU A 44 15.01 -4.14 12.62
C GLU A 44 13.62 -4.16 13.27
N GLU A 45 13.50 -3.68 14.51
CA GLU A 45 12.20 -3.60 15.20
C GLU A 45 11.28 -2.60 14.51
N GLU A 46 11.78 -1.41 14.17
CA GLU A 46 11.01 -0.40 13.42
C GLU A 46 10.57 -0.92 12.02
N MET A 47 11.44 -1.68 11.34
CA MET A 47 11.12 -2.30 10.06
C MET A 47 10.01 -3.34 10.19
N ARG A 48 10.13 -4.26 11.15
CA ARG A 48 9.12 -5.29 11.42
C ARG A 48 7.79 -4.68 11.85
N ASP A 49 7.81 -3.65 12.68
CA ASP A 49 6.60 -2.93 13.11
C ASP A 49 5.93 -2.24 11.93
N PHE A 50 6.71 -1.60 11.06
CA PHE A 50 6.17 -1.00 9.84
C PHE A 50 5.53 -2.06 8.93
N CYS A 51 6.23 -3.15 8.65
CA CYS A 51 5.69 -4.26 7.83
C CYS A 51 4.42 -4.85 8.43
N SER A 52 4.43 -5.13 9.74
CA SER A 52 3.29 -5.65 10.49
C SER A 52 2.10 -4.69 10.44
N ARG A 53 2.34 -3.38 10.48
CA ARG A 53 1.28 -2.36 10.35
C ARG A 53 0.65 -2.39 8.96
N ILE A 54 1.45 -2.52 7.90
CA ILE A 54 0.95 -2.61 6.51
C ILE A 54 0.15 -3.90 6.31
N GLU A 55 0.68 -5.04 6.74
CA GLU A 55 0.00 -6.34 6.66
C GLU A 55 -1.31 -6.34 7.46
N GLY A 56 -1.27 -5.78 8.68
CA GLY A 56 -2.43 -5.57 9.52
C GLY A 56 -3.49 -4.67 8.86
N ALA A 57 -3.10 -3.61 8.17
CA ALA A 57 -4.04 -2.76 7.44
C ALA A 57 -4.66 -3.47 6.23
N VAL A 58 -3.85 -4.22 5.47
CA VAL A 58 -4.28 -4.94 4.26
C VAL A 58 -5.17 -6.13 4.60
N SER A 59 -4.90 -6.83 5.70
CA SER A 59 -5.74 -7.96 6.16
C SER A 59 -7.18 -7.56 6.50
N ARG A 60 -7.40 -6.30 6.92
CA ARG A 60 -8.72 -5.71 7.23
C ARG A 60 -9.53 -5.32 6.00
N LEU A 61 -8.93 -5.35 4.80
CA LEU A 61 -9.65 -5.08 3.57
C LEU A 61 -10.59 -6.24 3.20
N PRO A 62 -11.73 -5.96 2.53
CA PRO A 62 -12.55 -6.99 1.89
C PRO A 62 -11.74 -7.85 0.91
N ALA A 63 -12.14 -9.11 0.73
CA ALA A 63 -11.37 -10.12 -0.01
C ALA A 63 -10.87 -9.66 -1.38
N GLN A 64 -11.72 -9.06 -2.22
CA GLN A 64 -11.35 -8.59 -3.56
C GLN A 64 -10.36 -7.41 -3.53
N GLU A 65 -10.54 -6.48 -2.59
CA GLU A 65 -9.64 -5.33 -2.43
C GLU A 65 -8.28 -5.79 -1.89
N ARG A 66 -8.28 -6.68 -0.90
CA ARG A 66 -7.08 -7.29 -0.35
C ARG A 66 -6.29 -8.05 -1.41
N PHE A 67 -6.97 -8.89 -2.19
CA PHE A 67 -6.36 -9.65 -3.28
C PHE A 67 -5.66 -8.72 -4.28
N LEU A 68 -6.34 -7.66 -4.73
CA LEU A 68 -5.75 -6.68 -5.64
C LEU A 68 -4.49 -6.04 -5.06
N ILE A 69 -4.54 -5.60 -3.80
CA ILE A 69 -3.39 -4.95 -3.15
C ILE A 69 -2.22 -5.91 -3.02
N GLN A 70 -2.47 -7.16 -2.60
CA GLN A 70 -1.43 -8.18 -2.46
C GLN A 70 -0.75 -8.46 -3.81
N GLN A 71 -1.52 -8.71 -4.86
CA GLN A 71 -0.98 -9.07 -6.17
C GLN A 71 -0.29 -7.88 -6.85
N ARG A 72 -0.89 -6.68 -6.83
CA ARG A 72 -0.36 -5.53 -7.57
C ARG A 72 0.77 -4.80 -6.85
N TYR A 73 0.66 -4.66 -5.54
CA TYR A 73 1.46 -3.72 -4.75
C TYR A 73 2.37 -4.39 -3.72
N LEU A 74 1.99 -5.53 -3.12
CA LEU A 74 2.83 -6.17 -2.11
C LEU A 74 3.70 -7.31 -2.66
N ASN A 75 3.43 -7.79 -3.88
CA ASN A 75 4.27 -8.80 -4.52
C ASN A 75 5.70 -8.25 -4.67
N VAL A 76 6.65 -8.80 -3.94
CA VAL A 76 8.02 -8.29 -3.88
C VAL A 76 8.81 -8.61 -5.15
N MET A 77 8.51 -9.75 -5.79
CA MET A 77 9.31 -10.27 -6.91
C MET A 77 8.84 -9.77 -8.27
N GLU A 78 7.52 -9.62 -8.46
CA GLU A 78 6.94 -9.38 -9.78
C GLU A 78 6.29 -8.00 -9.94
N TYR A 79 6.31 -7.14 -8.92
CA TYR A 79 5.60 -5.85 -8.90
C TYR A 79 5.91 -4.94 -10.11
N ASP A 80 7.17 -4.96 -10.59
CA ASP A 80 7.62 -4.17 -11.75
C ASP A 80 7.14 -4.75 -13.09
N TYR A 81 6.87 -6.05 -13.15
CA TYR A 81 6.52 -6.77 -14.38
C TYR A 81 5.02 -7.03 -14.51
N ILE A 82 4.31 -7.08 -13.38
CA ILE A 82 2.88 -7.36 -13.35
C ILE A 82 2.07 -6.14 -13.80
N ARG A 83 1.40 -6.28 -14.94
CA ARG A 83 0.57 -5.22 -15.51
C ARG A 83 -0.83 -5.25 -14.91
N ASP A 84 -1.44 -4.08 -14.78
CA ASP A 84 -2.84 -3.95 -14.34
C ASP A 84 -3.78 -4.87 -15.15
N GLN A 85 -3.53 -4.99 -16.47
CA GLN A 85 -4.26 -5.89 -17.36
C GLN A 85 -4.21 -7.34 -16.93
N GLN A 86 -3.00 -7.86 -16.74
CA GLN A 86 -2.78 -9.24 -16.33
C GLN A 86 -3.53 -9.56 -15.02
N ILE A 87 -3.56 -8.61 -14.08
CA ILE A 87 -4.29 -8.80 -12.83
C ILE A 87 -5.79 -8.96 -13.08
N TYR A 88 -6.42 -8.01 -13.78
CA TYR A 88 -7.88 -8.06 -13.93
C TYR A 88 -8.37 -9.12 -14.93
N SER A 89 -7.55 -9.52 -15.91
CA SER A 89 -7.96 -10.50 -16.92
C SER A 89 -7.55 -11.93 -16.61
N GLU A 90 -6.45 -12.14 -15.88
CA GLU A 90 -5.87 -13.47 -15.68
C GLU A 90 -5.83 -13.90 -14.20
N LEU A 91 -5.62 -12.97 -13.26
CA LEU A 91 -5.49 -13.33 -11.83
C LEU A 91 -6.81 -13.24 -11.06
N PHE A 92 -7.70 -12.33 -11.44
CA PHE A 92 -9.05 -12.29 -10.87
C PHE A 92 -9.88 -13.48 -11.38
N ASP A 93 -10.55 -14.17 -10.47
CA ASP A 93 -11.48 -15.26 -10.78
C ASP A 93 -12.87 -14.98 -10.17
N PRO A 94 -13.90 -14.68 -10.99
CA PRO A 94 -13.84 -14.53 -12.45
C PRO A 94 -13.11 -13.24 -12.88
N PRO A 95 -12.63 -13.16 -14.14
CA PRO A 95 -12.04 -11.95 -14.69
C PRO A 95 -12.98 -10.74 -14.58
N ILE A 96 -12.41 -9.56 -14.34
CA ILE A 96 -13.17 -8.33 -14.15
C ILE A 96 -12.80 -7.29 -15.20
N SER A 97 -13.71 -6.33 -15.45
CA SER A 97 -13.42 -5.21 -16.34
C SER A 97 -12.37 -4.26 -15.76
N ALA A 98 -11.62 -3.57 -16.62
CA ALA A 98 -10.69 -2.52 -16.22
C ALA A 98 -11.36 -1.39 -15.39
N ALA A 99 -12.63 -1.09 -15.67
CA ALA A 99 -13.41 -0.11 -14.91
C ALA A 99 -13.71 -0.62 -13.49
N THR A 100 -14.07 -1.90 -13.34
CA THR A 100 -14.28 -2.55 -12.05
C THR A 100 -12.98 -2.57 -11.25
N TYR A 101 -11.88 -3.00 -11.88
CA TYR A 101 -10.53 -2.97 -11.29
C TYR A 101 -10.17 -1.58 -10.74
N SER A 102 -10.36 -0.53 -11.55
CA SER A 102 -10.08 0.85 -11.15
C SER A 102 -10.90 1.30 -9.93
N LYS A 103 -12.17 0.89 -9.84
CA LYS A 103 -13.03 1.17 -8.69
C LYS A 103 -12.58 0.41 -7.44
N ILE A 104 -12.25 -0.87 -7.57
CA ILE A 104 -11.74 -1.70 -6.45
C ILE A 104 -10.43 -1.10 -5.92
N ARG A 105 -9.46 -0.82 -6.80
CA ARG A 105 -8.19 -0.19 -6.46
C ARG A 105 -8.37 1.14 -5.73
N THR A 106 -9.22 2.01 -6.28
CA THR A 106 -9.50 3.32 -5.70
C THR A 106 -10.12 3.20 -4.30
N ARG A 107 -11.07 2.28 -4.12
CA ARG A 107 -11.68 2.00 -2.81
C ARG A 107 -10.65 1.46 -1.83
N ALA A 108 -9.86 0.47 -2.24
CA ALA A 108 -8.80 -0.13 -1.41
C ALA A 108 -7.81 0.93 -0.90
N LEU A 109 -7.23 1.73 -1.80
CA LEU A 109 -6.27 2.79 -1.43
C LEU A 109 -6.88 3.83 -0.50
N ASN A 110 -8.12 4.24 -0.74
CA ASN A 110 -8.83 5.17 0.14
C ASN A 110 -9.06 4.59 1.55
N LYS A 111 -9.40 3.29 1.66
CA LYS A 111 -9.54 2.61 2.96
C LYS A 111 -8.21 2.50 3.68
N LEU A 112 -7.16 2.11 2.96
CA LEU A 112 -5.81 2.00 3.49
C LEU A 112 -5.29 3.33 4.00
N ALA A 113 -5.49 4.42 3.25
CA ALA A 113 -5.14 5.76 3.71
C ALA A 113 -5.82 6.10 5.04
N ALA A 114 -7.10 5.76 5.20
CA ALA A 114 -7.83 6.00 6.44
C ALA A 114 -7.31 5.11 7.60
N ILE A 115 -7.06 3.83 7.34
CA ILE A 115 -6.57 2.87 8.35
C ILE A 115 -5.15 3.23 8.82
N LEU A 116 -4.29 3.62 7.89
CA LEU A 116 -2.89 3.98 8.14
C LEU A 116 -2.73 5.42 8.65
N GLY A 117 -3.82 6.19 8.73
CA GLY A 117 -3.78 7.58 9.18
C GLY A 117 -3.04 8.52 8.21
N VAL A 118 -2.93 8.14 6.93
CA VAL A 118 -2.28 8.95 5.90
C VAL A 118 -3.16 10.17 5.59
N SER A 119 -2.84 11.26 6.25
CA SER A 119 -3.44 12.59 6.02
C SER A 119 -2.38 13.55 5.49
N LEU A 120 -2.81 14.59 4.77
CA LEU A 120 -1.92 15.62 4.18
C LEU A 120 -0.95 16.22 5.20
N LYS A 121 -1.30 16.26 6.49
CA LYS A 121 -0.41 16.74 7.56
C LYS A 121 0.87 15.90 7.72
N GLY A 122 0.84 14.60 7.42
CA GLY A 122 1.99 13.70 7.54
C GLY A 122 2.95 13.71 6.36
N VAL A 123 2.46 14.01 5.14
CA VAL A 123 3.29 14.09 3.92
C VAL A 123 4.29 15.25 3.99
N VAL A 124 3.98 16.28 4.77
CA VAL A 124 4.86 17.44 4.99
C VAL A 124 5.90 17.19 6.09
N ASN A 125 5.61 16.30 7.05
CA ASN A 125 6.49 16.06 8.21
C ASN A 125 7.67 15.13 7.90
N GLY A 126 7.54 14.20 6.94
CA GLY A 126 8.66 13.35 6.49
C GLY A 126 9.81 14.11 5.82
N ALA A 127 9.64 15.41 5.52
CA ALA A 127 10.68 16.30 5.00
C ALA A 127 11.27 17.24 6.06
N LYS A 128 10.80 17.18 7.32
CA LYS A 128 11.16 18.14 8.38
C LYS A 128 11.65 17.53 9.70
N GLU A 129 12.06 16.26 9.69
CA GLU A 129 12.86 15.69 10.78
C GLU A 129 14.30 15.47 10.31
N LYS A 130 15.01 16.58 10.17
CA LYS A 130 16.45 16.66 10.40
C LYS A 130 16.65 17.86 11.33
N ILE A 131 16.69 17.57 12.63
CA ILE A 131 17.23 18.47 13.65
C ILE A 131 18.74 18.24 13.68
#